data_AF-B4NT30-F1
#
_entry.id   AF-B4NT30-F1
#
_cell.length_a   1.000
_cell.length_b   1.000
_cell.length_c   1.000
_cell.angle_alpha   90.00
_cell.angle_beta   90.00
_cell.angle_gamma   90.00
#
_symmetry.space_group_name_H-M   'P 1'
#
loop_
_entity.id
_entity.type
_entity.pdbx_description
1 polymer ?
#
loop_
_entity_poly.entity_id
_entity_poly.type
_entity_poly.pdbx_seq_one_letter_code
_entity_poly.pdbx_strand_id
1 'polypeptide(L)'
;MVFYSMTRLEPDYAHTVFPCLDDPRFRTPYNITLVHDRKYVALSNMPPIRETPYEEIENYVSTTFMGTPPLATHQVMWTLHHLQKVYSGPAATGENITVWSRPHLAEKLAKVPEMTPNLFSKYETLFAYPLPKGPDWGGKVDHVVLPRYTEMYSGQGLMVYGEDMVESGQNGPESLQETLAELVARQWNGLLVNLEDSDEEYMRDGINYYLSVQVMAMDNEAYNTTHLSRTRQDVLYYDSLAKVKSIATDVKESGHQKHRKKKMCLLTHMLKVALGDKLFLKGLQEFFKRYANSSASSKELWEEFQRGARRSHQLPTGLISDALRQISPRFQELSRIQLVDDALSLSWSVDCRITSP
;
A
#
# COMPACT_ATOMS: atom_id res chain seq x y z
N MET A 1 32.83 -5.34 0.76
CA MET A 1 31.55 -5.18 0.04
C MET A 1 30.45 -5.44 1.05
N VAL A 2 29.49 -4.52 1.22
CA VAL A 2 28.34 -4.73 2.12
C VAL A 2 27.20 -5.25 1.26
N PHE A 3 26.62 -6.38 1.66
CA PHE A 3 25.50 -7.00 0.96
C PHE A 3 24.21 -6.78 1.74
N TYR A 4 23.13 -6.54 1.00
CA TYR A 4 21.77 -6.45 1.51
C TYR A 4 20.94 -7.43 0.68
N SER A 5 20.11 -8.22 1.34
CA SER A 5 19.16 -9.12 0.71
C SER A 5 17.77 -8.89 1.28
N MET A 6 16.78 -8.96 0.40
CA MET A 6 15.36 -8.84 0.72
C MET A 6 14.60 -9.70 -0.27
N THR A 7 13.54 -10.36 0.19
CA THR A 7 12.53 -10.95 -0.69
C THR A 7 11.52 -9.90 -1.15
N ARG A 8 11.26 -9.85 -2.46
CA ARG A 8 10.07 -9.23 -3.04
C ARG A 8 9.37 -10.29 -3.86
N LEU A 9 8.23 -10.78 -3.35
CA LEU A 9 7.56 -11.95 -3.91
C LEU A 9 6.33 -11.59 -4.77
N GLU A 10 5.91 -10.33 -4.76
CA GLU A 10 4.85 -9.83 -5.66
C GLU A 10 5.36 -9.69 -7.12
N PRO A 11 4.55 -10.07 -8.14
CA PRO A 11 3.19 -10.60 -8.01
C PRO A 11 3.14 -12.11 -7.75
N ASP A 12 3.98 -12.90 -8.43
CA ASP A 12 3.95 -14.36 -8.47
C ASP A 12 5.37 -14.95 -8.39
N TYR A 13 6.27 -14.38 -7.57
CA TYR A 13 7.67 -14.82 -7.50
C TYR A 13 8.00 -15.75 -6.32
N ALA A 14 7.04 -16.09 -5.46
CA ALA A 14 7.32 -16.91 -4.28
C ALA A 14 7.84 -18.30 -4.65
N HIS A 15 7.31 -18.89 -5.74
CA HIS A 15 7.74 -20.18 -6.26
C HIS A 15 9.22 -20.23 -6.70
N THR A 16 9.85 -19.07 -6.92
CA THR A 16 11.28 -18.98 -7.27
C THR A 16 12.19 -19.09 -6.04
N VAL A 17 11.63 -18.90 -4.84
CA VAL A 17 12.36 -18.86 -3.57
C VAL A 17 12.10 -20.13 -2.75
N PHE A 18 10.88 -20.64 -2.74
CA PHE A 18 10.53 -21.90 -2.09
C PHE A 18 9.37 -22.60 -2.82
N PRO A 19 9.29 -23.95 -2.81
CA PRO A 19 8.16 -24.67 -3.40
C PRO A 19 6.85 -24.31 -2.70
N CYS A 20 5.89 -23.75 -3.43
CA CYS A 20 4.60 -23.33 -2.88
C CYS A 20 3.48 -23.35 -3.92
N LEU A 21 2.24 -23.24 -3.44
CA LEU A 21 1.07 -22.91 -4.27
C LEU A 21 1.00 -21.39 -4.39
N ASP A 22 1.64 -20.84 -5.41
CA ASP A 22 1.82 -19.40 -5.61
C ASP A 22 0.57 -18.74 -6.21
N ASP A 23 -0.54 -18.79 -5.47
CA ASP A 23 -1.81 -18.18 -5.83
C ASP A 23 -2.31 -17.34 -4.63
N PRO A 24 -2.62 -16.04 -4.83
CA PRO A 24 -3.01 -15.13 -3.77
C PRO A 24 -4.23 -15.58 -2.94
N ARG A 25 -5.05 -16.50 -3.44
CA ARG A 25 -6.23 -17.02 -2.73
C ARG A 25 -5.89 -18.00 -1.61
N PHE A 26 -4.73 -18.66 -1.70
CA PHE A 26 -4.30 -19.61 -0.67
C PHE A 26 -3.48 -18.90 0.40
N ARG A 27 -4.15 -18.54 1.49
CA ARG A 27 -3.51 -17.99 2.69
C ARG A 27 -3.20 -19.10 3.69
N THR A 28 -1.95 -19.17 4.14
CA THR A 28 -1.50 -20.17 5.12
C THR A 28 -0.56 -19.57 6.15
N PRO A 29 -0.50 -20.09 7.39
CA PRO A 29 0.49 -19.65 8.37
C PRO A 29 1.90 -20.12 7.98
N TYR A 30 2.92 -19.32 8.27
CA TYR A 30 4.33 -19.61 7.99
C TYR A 30 5.16 -19.63 9.26
N ASN A 31 6.00 -20.64 9.40
CA ASN A 31 7.05 -20.71 10.43
C ASN A 31 8.40 -20.59 9.74
N ILE A 32 9.05 -19.44 9.89
CA ILE A 32 10.29 -19.12 9.16
C ILE A 32 11.48 -19.33 10.10
N THR A 33 12.52 -20.00 9.59
CA THR A 33 13.83 -20.07 10.22
C THR A 33 14.88 -19.72 9.17
N LEU A 34 15.75 -18.77 9.48
CA LEU A 34 16.84 -18.36 8.61
C LEU A 34 18.17 -18.79 9.20
N VAL A 35 18.97 -19.51 8.42
CA VAL A 35 20.36 -19.83 8.75
C VAL A 35 21.25 -18.83 8.03
N HIS A 36 21.99 -18.02 8.79
CA HIS A 36 22.79 -16.93 8.24
C HIS A 36 24.06 -16.67 9.05
N ASP A 37 25.05 -16.03 8.44
CA ASP A 37 26.25 -15.56 9.15
C ASP A 37 25.83 -14.54 10.23
N ARG A 38 26.36 -14.71 11.44
CA ARG A 38 26.02 -13.93 12.65
C ARG A 38 26.24 -12.42 12.49
N LYS A 39 27.07 -12.01 11.53
CA LYS A 39 27.29 -10.59 11.25
C LYS A 39 26.09 -9.90 10.57
N TYR A 40 25.16 -10.66 9.97
CA TYR A 40 23.93 -10.12 9.39
C TYR A 40 22.79 -10.14 10.40
N VAL A 41 21.96 -9.10 10.33
CA VAL A 41 20.66 -9.06 11.00
C VAL A 41 19.64 -9.70 10.08
N ALA A 42 18.89 -10.67 10.60
CA ALA A 42 17.75 -11.29 9.94
C ALA A 42 16.44 -10.73 10.48
N LEU A 43 15.59 -10.22 9.59
CA LEU A 43 14.22 -9.81 9.91
C LEU A 43 13.24 -10.58 9.05
N SER A 44 12.02 -10.76 9.57
CA SER A 44 10.89 -11.33 8.83
C SER A 44 9.59 -10.63 9.25
N ASN A 45 8.44 -11.12 8.77
CA ASN A 45 7.13 -10.57 9.11
C ASN A 45 6.93 -10.51 10.65
N MET A 46 7.31 -11.59 11.33
CA MET A 46 7.10 -11.78 12.77
C MET A 46 8.41 -11.65 13.56
N PRO A 47 8.37 -11.36 14.88
CA PRO A 47 9.57 -11.21 15.69
C PRO A 47 10.37 -12.52 15.84
N PRO A 48 11.71 -12.45 15.98
CA PRO A 48 12.52 -13.61 16.31
C PRO A 48 12.17 -14.12 17.71
N ILE A 49 12.00 -15.43 17.86
CA ILE A 49 11.73 -16.09 19.15
C ILE A 49 12.93 -16.85 19.69
N ARG A 50 13.88 -17.20 18.81
CA ARG A 50 15.07 -17.97 19.18
C ARG A 50 16.18 -17.74 18.16
N GLU A 51 17.40 -17.51 18.64
CA GLU A 51 18.62 -17.53 17.84
C GLU A 51 19.59 -18.52 18.49
N THR A 52 20.09 -19.49 17.73
CA THR A 52 21.07 -20.47 18.21
C THR A 52 22.23 -20.62 17.22
N PRO A 53 23.46 -20.92 17.67
CA PRO A 53 24.55 -21.30 16.77
C PRO A 53 24.13 -22.41 15.81
N TYR A 54 24.56 -22.32 14.55
CA TYR A 54 24.36 -23.38 13.56
C TYR A 54 25.64 -24.24 13.49
N GLU A 55 25.61 -25.44 14.05
CA GLU A 55 26.82 -26.23 14.32
C GLU A 55 27.57 -26.68 13.05
N GLU A 56 26.88 -26.79 11.92
CA GLU A 56 27.49 -27.27 10.67
C GLU A 56 28.35 -26.21 9.95
N ILE A 57 28.15 -24.92 10.25
CA ILE A 57 28.85 -23.82 9.56
C ILE A 57 29.37 -22.82 10.59
N GLU A 58 30.70 -22.64 10.62
CA GLU A 58 31.35 -21.69 11.52
C GLU A 58 30.82 -20.27 11.33
N ASN A 59 30.59 -19.55 12.44
CA ASN A 59 30.04 -18.19 12.48
C ASN A 59 28.59 -18.04 11.97
N TYR A 60 27.86 -19.14 11.74
CA TYR A 60 26.43 -19.07 11.41
C TYR A 60 25.54 -19.24 12.64
N VAL A 61 24.36 -18.65 12.54
CA VAL A 61 23.26 -18.79 13.50
C VAL A 61 21.98 -19.17 12.77
N SER A 62 21.10 -19.85 13.48
CA SER A 62 19.74 -20.17 13.07
C SER A 62 18.77 -19.29 13.85
N THR A 63 18.14 -18.34 13.16
CA THR A 63 17.14 -17.43 13.72
C THR A 63 15.74 -17.93 13.37
N THR A 64 15.00 -18.41 14.36
CA THR A 64 13.60 -18.86 14.24
C THR A 64 12.66 -17.72 14.62
N PHE A 65 11.69 -17.44 13.76
CA PHE A 65 10.67 -16.42 13.95
C PHE A 65 9.36 -17.01 14.51
N MET A 66 8.56 -16.17 15.15
CA MET A 66 7.19 -16.52 15.55
C MET A 66 6.36 -16.86 14.30
N GLY A 67 5.42 -17.80 14.43
CA GLY A 67 4.52 -18.17 13.32
C GLY A 67 3.63 -17.01 12.89
N THR A 68 3.48 -16.82 11.57
CA THR A 68 2.61 -15.78 11.02
C THR A 68 1.13 -16.16 11.14
N PRO A 69 0.20 -15.20 11.15
CA PRO A 69 -1.18 -15.48 10.75
C PRO A 69 -1.22 -15.97 9.28
N PRO A 70 -2.38 -16.42 8.77
CA PRO A 70 -2.51 -16.80 7.37
C PRO A 70 -2.14 -15.67 6.39
N LEU A 71 -1.05 -15.87 5.65
CA LEU A 71 -0.56 -14.95 4.62
C LEU A 71 -0.65 -15.61 3.25
N ALA A 72 -0.87 -14.81 2.20
CA ALA A 72 -0.61 -15.27 0.83
C ALA A 72 0.91 -15.43 0.62
N THR A 73 1.32 -16.29 -0.31
CA THR A 73 2.73 -16.58 -0.60
C THR A 73 3.55 -15.33 -0.90
N HIS A 74 3.00 -14.40 -1.69
CA HIS A 74 3.66 -13.15 -2.05
C HIS A 74 3.80 -12.14 -0.90
N GLN A 75 3.11 -12.33 0.24
CA GLN A 75 3.18 -11.46 1.42
C GLN A 75 4.29 -11.87 2.39
N VAL A 76 4.89 -13.06 2.17
CA VAL A 76 5.99 -13.56 2.99
C VAL A 76 7.23 -12.72 2.71
N MET A 77 7.85 -12.24 3.79
CA MET A 77 8.99 -11.34 3.71
C MET A 77 10.10 -11.70 4.68
N TRP A 78 11.33 -11.57 4.21
CA TRP A 78 12.50 -11.49 5.07
C TRP A 78 13.61 -10.63 4.47
N THR A 79 14.49 -10.15 5.34
CA THR A 79 15.67 -9.39 4.97
C THR A 79 16.90 -9.90 5.71
N LEU A 80 18.06 -9.85 5.04
CA LEU A 80 19.38 -10.05 5.62
C LEU A 80 20.23 -8.83 5.32
N HIS A 81 20.69 -8.11 6.35
CA HIS A 81 21.38 -6.84 6.17
C HIS A 81 22.39 -6.50 7.27
N HIS A 82 23.27 -5.53 7.00
CA HIS A 82 24.18 -4.91 7.97
C HIS A 82 23.75 -3.49 8.39
N LEU A 83 22.47 -3.16 8.27
CA LEU A 83 21.97 -1.85 8.69
C LEU A 83 22.05 -1.69 10.20
N GLN A 84 22.22 -0.44 10.65
CA GLN A 84 22.21 -0.11 12.06
C GLN A 84 20.80 0.21 12.51
N LYS A 85 20.50 -0.16 13.75
CA LYS A 85 19.31 0.25 14.47
C LYS A 85 19.48 1.72 14.87
N VAL A 86 18.93 2.64 14.06
CA VAL A 86 18.97 4.09 14.33
C VAL A 86 17.90 4.52 15.34
N TYR A 87 16.85 3.71 15.49
CA TYR A 87 15.85 3.83 16.54
C TYR A 87 15.29 2.46 16.92
N SER A 88 14.92 2.29 18.20
CA SER A 88 14.13 1.16 18.69
C SER A 88 13.42 1.56 19.97
N GLY A 89 12.10 1.37 20.02
CA GLY A 89 11.33 1.67 21.22
C GLY A 89 9.84 1.33 21.09
N PRO A 90 9.12 1.22 22.22
CA PRO A 90 7.69 1.00 22.20
C PRO A 90 6.97 2.23 21.67
N ALA A 91 6.04 2.02 20.74
CA ALA A 91 5.05 3.01 20.33
C ALA A 91 4.03 3.23 21.46
N ALA A 92 3.36 4.38 21.43
CA ALA A 92 2.25 4.67 22.34
C ALA A 92 1.10 3.64 22.24
N THR A 93 1.02 2.93 21.11
CA THR A 93 0.03 1.90 20.82
C THR A 93 0.41 0.51 21.34
N GLY A 94 1.65 0.33 21.83
CA GLY A 94 2.16 -0.90 22.46
C GLY A 94 3.08 -1.75 21.57
N GLU A 95 3.11 -1.54 20.26
CA GLU A 95 4.01 -2.23 19.33
C GLU A 95 5.43 -1.66 19.42
N ASN A 96 6.45 -2.51 19.22
CA ASN A 96 7.83 -2.05 19.17
C ASN A 96 8.19 -1.57 17.76
N ILE A 97 8.51 -0.28 17.61
CA ILE A 97 8.97 0.29 16.34
C ILE A 97 10.49 0.25 16.32
N THR A 98 11.04 -0.29 15.23
CA THR A 98 12.49 -0.29 15.00
C THR A 98 12.78 0.27 13.62
N VAL A 99 13.78 1.15 13.53
CA VAL A 99 14.21 1.74 12.25
C VAL A 99 15.64 1.31 11.97
N TRP A 100 15.82 0.63 10.84
CA TRP A 100 17.08 0.10 10.33
C TRP A 100 17.52 0.93 9.14
N SER A 101 18.68 1.59 9.23
CA SER A 101 19.21 2.39 8.12
C SER A 101 20.73 2.52 8.19
N ARG A 102 21.31 3.20 7.19
CA ARG A 102 22.68 3.71 7.30
C ARG A 102 22.71 4.89 8.29
N PRO A 103 23.80 5.10 9.05
CA PRO A 103 23.83 6.07 10.16
C PRO A 103 23.57 7.52 9.74
N HIS A 104 24.01 7.92 8.54
CA HIS A 104 23.83 9.28 8.03
C HIS A 104 22.36 9.70 7.84
N LEU A 105 21.41 8.76 7.82
CA LEU A 105 19.98 9.05 7.73
C LEU A 105 19.27 9.14 9.08
N ALA A 106 19.97 8.89 10.19
CA ALA A 106 19.37 8.85 11.52
C ALA A 106 18.60 10.14 11.86
N GLU A 107 19.15 11.31 11.52
CA GLU A 107 18.49 12.59 11.75
C GLU A 107 17.20 12.76 10.92
N LYS A 108 17.25 12.41 9.63
CA LYS A 108 16.08 12.46 8.74
C LYS A 108 14.97 11.49 9.16
N LEU A 109 15.36 10.37 9.76
CA LEU A 109 14.45 9.31 10.22
C LEU A 109 13.98 9.50 11.67
N ALA A 110 14.44 10.53 12.37
CA ALA A 110 14.11 10.77 13.78
C ALA A 110 12.60 10.90 14.06
N LYS A 111 11.81 11.32 13.05
CA LYS A 111 10.36 11.48 13.15
C LYS A 111 9.56 10.21 12.82
N VAL A 112 10.17 9.18 12.21
CA VAL A 112 9.48 7.93 11.83
C VAL A 112 8.77 7.25 13.02
N PRO A 113 9.37 7.19 14.23
CA PRO A 113 8.72 6.56 15.38
C PRO A 113 7.48 7.28 15.90
N GLU A 114 7.36 8.59 15.66
CA GLU A 114 6.18 9.38 16.01
C GLU A 114 5.13 9.34 14.89
N MET A 115 5.58 9.46 13.63
CA MET A 115 4.71 9.47 12.46
C MET A 115 3.96 8.14 12.29
N THR A 116 4.64 7.01 12.47
CA THR A 116 4.08 5.70 12.16
C THR A 116 2.87 5.35 13.03
N PRO A 117 2.91 5.44 14.38
CA PRO A 117 1.73 5.20 15.23
C PRO A 117 0.59 6.19 14.96
N ASN A 118 0.92 7.46 14.67
CA ASN A 118 -0.08 8.46 14.33
C ASN A 118 -0.82 8.08 13.03
N LEU A 119 -0.08 7.66 12.00
CA LEU A 119 -0.67 7.16 10.75
C LEU A 119 -1.56 5.92 10.99
N PHE A 120 -1.10 4.96 11.79
CA PHE A 120 -1.93 3.82 12.18
C PHE A 120 -3.24 4.30 12.83
N SER A 121 -3.18 5.16 13.85
CA SER A 121 -4.35 5.71 14.54
C SER A 121 -5.35 6.39 13.59
N LYS A 122 -4.83 7.18 12.63
CA LYS A 122 -5.65 7.83 11.60
C LYS A 122 -6.35 6.82 10.70
N TYR A 123 -5.67 5.76 10.26
CA TYR A 123 -6.27 4.71 9.43
C TYR A 123 -7.24 3.84 10.23
N GLU A 124 -6.94 3.49 11.48
CA GLU A 124 -7.87 2.79 12.39
C GLU A 124 -9.18 3.59 12.53
N THR A 125 -9.07 4.91 12.67
CA THR A 125 -10.22 5.83 12.73
C THR A 125 -10.96 5.91 11.38
N LEU A 126 -10.22 6.09 10.28
CA LEU A 126 -10.78 6.21 8.94
C LEU A 126 -11.57 4.96 8.55
N PHE A 127 -11.00 3.77 8.77
CA PHE A 127 -11.61 2.51 8.39
C PHE A 127 -12.52 1.92 9.47
N ALA A 128 -12.61 2.55 10.65
CA ALA A 128 -13.37 2.05 11.80
C ALA A 128 -13.08 0.55 12.08
N TYR A 129 -11.83 0.14 11.81
CA TYR A 129 -11.37 -1.24 11.88
C TYR A 129 -9.94 -1.25 12.41
N PRO A 130 -9.73 -1.36 13.73
CA PRO A 130 -8.40 -1.46 14.29
C PRO A 130 -7.74 -2.77 13.86
N LEU A 131 -6.44 -2.71 13.54
CA LEU A 131 -5.69 -3.93 13.26
C LEU A 131 -5.48 -4.71 14.57
N PRO A 132 -5.36 -6.05 14.52
CA PRO A 132 -5.05 -6.83 15.70
C PRO A 132 -3.73 -6.33 16.33
N LYS A 133 -3.69 -6.22 17.66
CA LYS A 133 -2.54 -5.72 18.43
C LYS A 133 -1.88 -6.86 19.20
N GLY A 134 -0.61 -6.66 19.58
CA GLY A 134 0.12 -7.61 20.41
C GLY A 134 0.70 -8.80 19.63
N PRO A 135 0.94 -9.95 20.31
CA PRO A 135 1.70 -11.06 19.73
C PRO A 135 1.00 -11.70 18.52
N ASP A 136 -0.33 -11.68 18.47
CA ASP A 136 -1.12 -12.26 17.36
C ASP A 136 -0.88 -11.55 16.02
N TRP A 137 -0.38 -10.31 16.04
CA TRP A 137 0.02 -9.55 14.84
C TRP A 137 1.52 -9.23 14.81
N GLY A 138 2.31 -9.85 15.69
CA GLY A 138 3.76 -9.74 15.75
C GLY A 138 4.28 -8.64 16.68
N GLY A 139 3.43 -7.74 17.18
CA GLY A 139 3.80 -6.72 18.17
C GLY A 139 4.98 -5.82 17.78
N LYS A 140 5.32 -5.75 16.50
CA LYS A 140 6.48 -5.02 15.97
C LYS A 140 6.16 -4.36 14.63
N VAL A 141 6.87 -3.26 14.36
CA VAL A 141 6.93 -2.66 13.03
C VAL A 141 8.39 -2.29 12.75
N ASP A 142 9.02 -3.04 11.86
CA ASP A 142 10.38 -2.77 11.39
C ASP A 142 10.33 -1.90 10.13
N HIS A 143 10.98 -0.74 10.16
CA HIS A 143 11.28 0.06 8.97
C HIS A 143 12.69 -0.25 8.50
N VAL A 144 12.85 -0.72 7.27
CA VAL A 144 14.14 -1.03 6.67
C VAL A 144 14.38 -0.08 5.50
N VAL A 145 15.38 0.79 5.65
CA VAL A 145 15.73 1.77 4.62
C VAL A 145 16.94 1.26 3.84
N LEU A 146 16.73 0.89 2.57
CA LEU A 146 17.74 0.24 1.74
C LEU A 146 18.42 1.22 0.77
N PRO A 147 19.76 1.20 0.68
CA PRO A 147 20.49 2.02 -0.29
C PRO A 147 20.22 1.55 -1.72
N ARG A 148 20.02 2.49 -2.65
CA ARG A 148 19.78 2.22 -4.09
C ARG A 148 18.54 1.36 -4.39
N TYR A 149 17.66 1.16 -3.42
CA TYR A 149 16.32 0.66 -3.64
C TYR A 149 15.44 1.86 -4.00
N THR A 150 14.67 1.79 -5.09
CA THR A 150 13.87 2.93 -5.61
C THR A 150 12.37 2.72 -5.46
N GLU A 151 12.00 1.69 -4.71
CA GLU A 151 10.63 1.23 -4.56
C GLU A 151 10.26 1.18 -3.08
N MET A 152 9.01 0.85 -2.81
CA MET A 152 8.51 0.57 -1.47
C MET A 152 7.81 -0.78 -1.45
N TYR A 153 7.87 -1.48 -0.33
CA TYR A 153 7.25 -2.79 -0.16
C TYR A 153 6.83 -2.97 1.30
N SER A 154 5.58 -3.37 1.52
CA SER A 154 4.96 -3.40 2.84
C SER A 154 4.50 -4.82 3.12
N GLY A 155 5.06 -5.43 4.17
CA GLY A 155 4.59 -6.67 4.74
C GLY A 155 4.02 -6.44 6.13
N GLN A 156 3.39 -7.48 6.67
CA GLN A 156 2.99 -7.46 8.07
C GLN A 156 4.24 -7.33 8.94
N GLY A 157 4.30 -6.27 9.76
CA GLY A 157 5.39 -6.02 10.71
C GLY A 157 6.74 -5.65 10.10
N LEU A 158 6.85 -5.50 8.77
CA LEU A 158 8.09 -5.20 8.07
C LEU A 158 7.82 -4.31 6.85
N MET A 159 8.28 -3.07 6.90
CA MET A 159 8.14 -2.07 5.84
C MET A 159 9.52 -1.74 5.28
N VAL A 160 9.66 -1.83 3.95
CA VAL A 160 10.93 -1.58 3.26
C VAL A 160 10.77 -0.48 2.23
N TYR A 161 11.70 0.47 2.21
CA TYR A 161 11.69 1.59 1.26
C TYR A 161 13.11 2.12 1.00
N GLY A 162 13.24 2.84 -0.09
CA GLY A 162 14.49 3.42 -0.55
C GLY A 162 14.98 4.61 0.27
N GLU A 163 16.30 4.81 0.30
CA GLU A 163 16.90 6.02 0.85
C GLU A 163 16.54 7.27 0.05
N ASP A 164 16.29 7.13 -1.26
CA ASP A 164 15.83 8.22 -2.13
C ASP A 164 14.55 8.85 -1.60
N MET A 165 13.60 8.06 -1.09
CA MET A 165 12.35 8.53 -0.48
C MET A 165 12.56 9.29 0.86
N VAL A 166 13.67 9.00 1.55
CA VAL A 166 14.06 9.70 2.78
C VAL A 166 14.79 11.00 2.45
N GLU A 167 15.68 10.96 1.46
CA GLU A 167 16.51 12.09 1.06
C GLU A 167 15.75 13.13 0.24
N SER A 168 14.82 12.68 -0.60
CA SER A 168 13.93 13.55 -1.37
C SER A 168 12.96 14.32 -0.47
N GLY A 169 12.70 13.86 0.76
CA GLY A 169 11.68 14.41 1.66
C GLY A 169 11.78 15.90 2.02
N GLN A 170 12.84 16.61 1.63
CA GLN A 170 12.95 18.07 1.78
C GLN A 170 12.65 18.88 0.49
N ASN A 171 12.88 18.33 -0.71
CA ASN A 171 12.79 19.06 -1.99
C ASN A 171 12.18 18.24 -3.15
N GLY A 172 11.79 16.99 -2.89
CA GLY A 172 11.28 16.04 -3.86
C GLY A 172 9.76 16.05 -3.96
N PRO A 173 9.21 15.35 -4.98
CA PRO A 173 7.79 15.38 -5.25
C PRO A 173 6.95 14.71 -4.14
N GLU A 174 7.45 13.67 -3.49
CA GLU A 174 6.76 12.90 -2.45
C GLU A 174 7.54 13.02 -1.13
N SER A 175 6.84 13.27 -0.03
CA SER A 175 7.47 13.42 1.29
C SER A 175 7.67 12.07 1.97
N LEU A 176 8.61 11.99 2.93
CA LEU A 176 8.77 10.79 3.77
C LEU A 176 7.44 10.41 4.46
N GLN A 177 6.69 11.40 4.93
CA GLN A 177 5.41 11.17 5.61
C GLN A 177 4.36 10.56 4.66
N GLU A 178 4.33 10.99 3.41
CA GLU A 178 3.44 10.43 2.36
C GLU A 178 3.82 8.99 2.02
N THR A 179 5.12 8.69 1.92
CA THR A 179 5.63 7.33 1.71
C THR A 179 5.20 6.40 2.85
N LEU A 180 5.37 6.85 4.11
CA LEU A 180 4.92 6.10 5.28
C LEU A 180 3.39 5.93 5.28
N ALA A 181 2.64 6.97 4.90
CA ALA A 181 1.19 6.89 4.83
C ALA A 181 0.71 5.87 3.78
N GLU A 182 1.38 5.74 2.64
CA GLU A 182 1.09 4.71 1.63
C GLU A 182 1.45 3.30 2.13
N LEU A 183 2.60 3.15 2.80
CA LEU A 183 3.04 1.87 3.40
C LEU A 183 2.10 1.39 4.51
N VAL A 184 1.57 2.31 5.33
CA VAL A 184 0.59 2.00 6.37
C VAL A 184 -0.79 1.70 5.76
N ALA A 185 -1.22 2.39 4.71
CA ALA A 185 -2.47 2.06 4.00
C ALA A 185 -2.50 0.61 3.51
N ARG A 186 -1.37 0.11 2.99
CA ARG A 186 -1.19 -1.28 2.54
C ARG A 186 -1.48 -2.32 3.63
N GLN A 187 -1.39 -1.95 4.92
CA GLN A 187 -1.72 -2.84 6.03
C GLN A 187 -3.20 -3.25 6.02
N TRP A 188 -4.10 -2.36 5.57
CA TRP A 188 -5.50 -2.70 5.32
C TRP A 188 -5.73 -3.23 3.90
N ASN A 189 -5.29 -2.46 2.90
CA ASN A 189 -5.55 -2.74 1.49
C ASN A 189 -4.31 -3.33 0.81
N GLY A 190 -4.21 -4.65 0.87
CA GLY A 190 -3.07 -5.43 0.41
C GLY A 190 -2.70 -6.56 1.37
N LEU A 191 -2.70 -6.29 2.67
CA LEU A 191 -2.32 -7.27 3.70
C LEU A 191 -3.53 -7.87 4.43
N LEU A 192 -4.34 -7.02 5.10
CA LEU A 192 -5.56 -7.46 5.76
C LEU A 192 -6.56 -8.02 4.74
N VAL A 193 -6.92 -7.22 3.74
CA VAL A 193 -7.62 -7.68 2.54
C VAL A 193 -6.59 -7.86 1.46
N ASN A 194 -6.30 -9.12 1.14
CA ASN A 194 -5.33 -9.46 0.12
C ASN A 194 -5.93 -9.27 -1.29
N LEU A 195 -5.08 -8.92 -2.25
CA LEU A 195 -5.47 -8.83 -3.64
C LEU A 195 -5.60 -10.25 -4.23
N GLU A 196 -6.76 -10.58 -4.79
CA GLU A 196 -6.99 -11.90 -5.41
C GLU A 196 -6.25 -12.06 -6.74
N ASP A 197 -6.22 -11.02 -7.57
CA ASP A 197 -5.61 -11.02 -8.90
C ASP A 197 -4.46 -10.01 -8.96
N SER A 198 -3.25 -10.50 -9.24
CA SER A 198 -2.07 -9.66 -9.38
C SER A 198 -2.21 -8.60 -10.47
N ASP A 199 -3.03 -8.83 -11.50
CA ASP A 199 -3.24 -7.88 -12.59
C ASP A 199 -3.88 -6.56 -12.11
N GLU A 200 -4.50 -6.58 -10.92
CA GLU A 200 -5.16 -5.44 -10.28
C GLU A 200 -4.23 -4.68 -9.30
N GLU A 201 -2.92 -4.96 -9.26
CA GLU A 201 -1.97 -4.31 -8.34
C GLU A 201 -2.01 -2.77 -8.45
N TYR A 202 -2.10 -2.26 -9.68
CA TYR A 202 -2.22 -0.82 -9.94
C TYR A 202 -3.44 -0.19 -9.25
N MET A 203 -4.51 -0.97 -9.05
CA MET A 203 -5.72 -0.51 -8.39
C MET A 203 -5.50 -0.37 -6.90
N ARG A 204 -4.97 -1.43 -6.28
CA ARG A 204 -4.54 -1.42 -4.88
C ARG A 204 -3.61 -0.24 -4.61
N ASP A 205 -2.55 -0.12 -5.40
CA ASP A 205 -1.53 0.91 -5.22
C ASP A 205 -2.07 2.32 -5.48
N GLY A 206 -2.94 2.49 -6.48
CA GLY A 206 -3.60 3.76 -6.75
C GLY A 206 -4.55 4.22 -5.65
N ILE A 207 -5.31 3.29 -5.07
CA ILE A 207 -6.20 3.54 -3.92
C ILE A 207 -5.35 3.87 -2.69
N ASN A 208 -4.27 3.14 -2.44
CA ASN A 208 -3.35 3.41 -1.32
C ASN A 208 -2.67 4.78 -1.46
N TYR A 209 -2.30 5.17 -2.68
CA TYR A 209 -1.77 6.49 -2.98
C TYR A 209 -2.83 7.59 -2.78
N TYR A 210 -4.09 7.34 -3.13
CA TYR A 210 -5.16 8.29 -2.83
C TYR A 210 -5.41 8.43 -1.32
N LEU A 211 -5.41 7.31 -0.59
CA LEU A 211 -5.61 7.28 0.85
C LEU A 211 -4.50 8.00 1.61
N SER A 212 -3.24 7.88 1.17
CA SER A 212 -2.13 8.63 1.76
C SER A 212 -2.38 10.14 1.65
N VAL A 213 -2.82 10.63 0.49
CA VAL A 213 -3.18 12.05 0.30
C VAL A 213 -4.34 12.47 1.21
N GLN A 214 -5.36 11.64 1.39
CA GLN A 214 -6.49 11.97 2.29
C GLN A 214 -6.06 12.05 3.76
N VAL A 215 -5.22 11.13 4.22
CA VAL A 215 -4.70 11.14 5.61
C VAL A 215 -3.79 12.34 5.86
N MET A 216 -2.99 12.74 4.87
CA MET A 216 -2.19 13.96 4.93
C MET A 216 -3.06 15.22 4.97
N ALA A 217 -4.16 15.22 4.22
CA ALA A 217 -5.10 16.34 4.18
C ALA A 217 -5.87 16.56 5.49
N MET A 218 -5.92 15.56 6.39
CA MET A 218 -6.52 15.71 7.72
C MET A 218 -5.82 16.76 8.59
N ASP A 219 -4.50 16.94 8.41
CA ASP A 219 -3.73 17.95 9.15
C ASP A 219 -3.58 19.26 8.36
N ASN A 220 -3.76 19.20 7.03
CA ASN A 220 -3.58 20.33 6.13
C ASN A 220 -4.52 20.20 4.93
N GLU A 221 -5.69 20.83 5.01
CA GLU A 221 -6.73 20.73 3.98
C GLU A 221 -6.23 21.16 2.58
N ALA A 222 -5.34 22.16 2.50
CA ALA A 222 -4.77 22.64 1.25
C ALA A 222 -3.83 21.62 0.56
N TYR A 223 -3.36 20.61 1.30
CA TYR A 223 -2.52 19.54 0.77
C TYR A 223 -3.25 18.76 -0.32
N ASN A 224 -4.55 18.45 -0.11
CA ASN A 224 -5.35 17.66 -1.05
C ASN A 224 -5.41 18.35 -2.43
N THR A 225 -5.79 19.62 -2.46
CA THR A 225 -5.98 20.39 -3.69
C THR A 225 -4.67 20.56 -4.46
N THR A 226 -3.59 20.92 -3.75
CA THR A 226 -2.27 21.14 -4.37
C THR A 226 -1.72 19.83 -4.93
N HIS A 227 -1.80 18.76 -4.13
CA HIS A 227 -1.28 17.45 -4.51
C HIS A 227 -2.04 16.84 -5.69
N LEU A 228 -3.38 16.81 -5.62
CA LEU A 228 -4.21 16.29 -6.70
C LEU A 228 -4.04 17.09 -7.99
N SER A 229 -3.87 18.42 -7.89
CA SER A 229 -3.61 19.27 -9.06
C SER A 229 -2.29 18.92 -9.76
N ARG A 230 -1.20 18.71 -9.00
CA ARG A 230 0.09 18.29 -9.56
C ARG A 230 0.01 16.89 -10.17
N THR A 231 -0.60 15.95 -9.45
CA THR A 231 -0.81 14.57 -9.93
C THR A 231 -1.65 14.56 -11.20
N ARG A 232 -2.65 15.44 -11.32
CA ARG A 232 -3.43 15.63 -12.55
C ARG A 232 -2.58 16.13 -13.71
N GLN A 233 -1.74 17.15 -13.51
CA GLN A 233 -0.85 17.67 -14.57
C GLN A 233 0.09 16.58 -15.08
N ASP A 234 0.71 15.82 -14.16
CA ASP A 234 1.56 14.67 -14.52
C ASP A 234 0.77 13.66 -15.36
N VAL A 235 -0.38 13.20 -14.86
CA VAL A 235 -1.17 12.17 -15.54
C VAL A 235 -1.63 12.64 -16.93
N LEU A 236 -2.14 13.86 -17.06
CA LEU A 236 -2.59 14.39 -18.36
C LEU A 236 -1.45 14.48 -19.37
N TYR A 237 -0.26 14.91 -18.93
CA TYR A 237 0.92 14.95 -19.80
C TYR A 237 1.26 13.55 -20.30
N TYR A 238 1.38 12.57 -19.39
CA TYR A 238 1.70 11.20 -19.79
C TYR A 238 0.61 10.58 -20.66
N ASP A 239 -0.67 10.70 -20.29
CA ASP A 239 -1.81 10.10 -21.01
C ASP A 239 -2.01 10.68 -22.42
N SER A 240 -1.43 11.85 -22.70
CA SER A 240 -1.42 12.46 -24.04
C SER A 240 -0.41 11.81 -25.01
N LEU A 241 0.55 11.02 -24.51
CA LEU A 241 1.60 10.44 -25.33
C LEU A 241 1.08 9.26 -26.16
N ALA A 242 1.50 9.20 -27.44
CA ALA A 242 1.02 8.18 -28.39
C ALA A 242 1.31 6.73 -27.99
N LYS A 243 2.29 6.50 -27.10
CA LYS A 243 2.71 5.17 -26.63
C LYS A 243 2.03 4.72 -25.33
N VAL A 244 1.09 5.51 -24.78
CA VAL A 244 0.40 5.12 -23.54
C VAL A 244 -0.59 4.01 -23.81
N LYS A 245 -0.67 3.12 -22.82
CA LYS A 245 -1.57 1.98 -22.82
C LYS A 245 -2.74 2.20 -21.87
N SER A 246 -3.79 1.41 -22.06
CA SER A 246 -4.93 1.35 -21.15
C SER A 246 -4.48 1.06 -19.72
N ILE A 247 -5.28 1.49 -18.74
CA ILE A 247 -5.04 1.18 -17.33
C ILE A 247 -5.10 -0.33 -17.09
N ALA A 248 -5.91 -1.06 -17.85
CA ALA A 248 -6.09 -2.51 -17.74
C ALA A 248 -5.10 -3.30 -18.62
N THR A 249 -3.80 -2.97 -18.52
CA THR A 249 -2.73 -3.69 -19.23
C THR A 249 -1.96 -4.63 -18.30
N ASP A 250 -1.28 -5.62 -18.89
CA ASP A 250 -0.48 -6.62 -18.17
C ASP A 250 0.48 -5.96 -17.16
N VAL A 251 0.49 -6.45 -15.92
CA VAL A 251 1.31 -5.91 -14.82
C VAL A 251 2.81 -6.11 -15.05
N LYS A 252 3.21 -7.07 -15.89
CA LYS A 252 4.62 -7.36 -16.20
C LYS A 252 5.30 -6.27 -17.03
N GLU A 253 4.55 -5.27 -17.53
CA GLU A 253 5.11 -4.10 -18.22
C GLU A 253 5.47 -2.96 -17.24
N SER A 254 6.70 -2.99 -16.75
CA SER A 254 7.19 -2.06 -15.70
C SER A 254 7.17 -0.58 -16.07
N GLY A 255 7.31 -0.23 -17.34
CA GLY A 255 7.46 1.16 -17.80
C GLY A 255 6.26 2.09 -17.53
N HIS A 256 5.08 1.52 -17.24
CA HIS A 256 3.83 2.29 -17.08
C HIS A 256 3.28 2.32 -15.64
N GLN A 257 3.89 1.59 -14.71
CA GLN A 257 3.32 1.36 -13.37
C GLN A 257 3.12 2.66 -12.56
N LYS A 258 4.12 3.54 -12.55
CA LYS A 258 4.01 4.84 -11.85
C LYS A 258 2.86 5.71 -12.37
N HIS A 259 2.60 5.67 -13.68
CA HIS A 259 1.50 6.42 -14.29
C HIS A 259 0.14 5.79 -13.99
N ARG A 260 0.04 4.46 -14.01
CA ARG A 260 -1.19 3.73 -13.62
C ARG A 260 -1.58 4.05 -12.19
N LYS A 261 -0.64 4.02 -11.23
CA LYS A 261 -0.87 4.39 -9.82
C LYS A 261 -1.45 5.79 -9.70
N LYS A 262 -0.80 6.80 -10.31
CA LYS A 262 -1.25 8.20 -10.26
C LYS A 262 -2.61 8.41 -10.93
N LYS A 263 -2.85 7.79 -12.10
CA LYS A 263 -4.13 7.88 -12.81
C LYS A 263 -5.25 7.25 -11.99
N MET A 264 -4.98 6.13 -11.32
CA MET A 264 -5.93 5.46 -10.45
C MET A 264 -6.25 6.24 -9.18
N CYS A 265 -5.27 6.95 -8.61
CA CYS A 265 -5.52 7.89 -7.51
C CYS A 265 -6.55 8.96 -7.92
N LEU A 266 -6.42 9.55 -9.11
CA LEU A 266 -7.39 10.53 -9.62
C LEU A 266 -8.77 9.92 -9.88
N LEU A 267 -8.84 8.71 -10.44
CA LEU A 267 -10.12 8.01 -10.64
C LEU A 267 -10.80 7.68 -9.30
N THR A 268 -10.02 7.31 -8.28
CA THR A 268 -10.53 7.10 -6.92
C THR A 268 -11.08 8.39 -6.34
N HIS A 269 -10.39 9.52 -6.56
CA HIS A 269 -10.89 10.84 -6.17
C HIS A 269 -12.20 11.20 -6.86
N MET A 270 -12.29 10.98 -8.18
CA MET A 270 -13.52 11.22 -8.96
C MET A 270 -14.68 10.37 -8.46
N LEU A 271 -14.43 9.10 -8.14
CA LEU A 271 -15.42 8.22 -7.53
C LEU A 271 -15.90 8.76 -6.18
N LYS A 272 -14.97 9.20 -5.32
CA LYS A 272 -15.30 9.82 -4.02
C LYS A 272 -16.16 11.07 -4.19
N VAL A 273 -15.86 11.93 -5.16
CA VAL A 273 -16.66 13.12 -5.49
C VAL A 273 -18.07 12.72 -5.98
N ALA A 274 -18.17 11.70 -6.85
CA ALA A 274 -19.45 11.25 -7.39
C ALA A 274 -20.35 10.56 -6.35
N LEU A 275 -19.77 9.77 -5.45
CA LEU A 275 -20.49 9.06 -4.38
C LEU A 275 -20.78 9.94 -3.16
N GLY A 276 -19.94 10.94 -2.91
CA GLY A 276 -19.89 11.70 -1.68
C GLY A 276 -19.13 11.00 -0.56
N ASP A 277 -18.51 11.80 0.31
CA ASP A 277 -17.54 11.38 1.32
C ASP A 277 -18.07 10.30 2.26
N LYS A 278 -19.28 10.50 2.78
CA LYS A 278 -19.91 9.57 3.73
C LYS A 278 -20.12 8.19 3.12
N LEU A 279 -20.51 8.14 1.85
CA LEU A 279 -20.82 6.89 1.16
C LEU A 279 -19.54 6.16 0.77
N PHE A 280 -18.58 6.90 0.21
CA PHE A 280 -17.26 6.38 -0.14
C PHE A 280 -16.58 5.78 1.10
N LEU A 281 -16.51 6.54 2.20
CA LEU A 281 -15.87 6.05 3.42
C LEU A 281 -16.57 4.81 3.97
N LYS A 282 -17.91 4.84 4.04
CA LYS A 282 -18.69 3.68 4.51
C LYS A 282 -18.48 2.44 3.62
N GLY A 283 -18.37 2.61 2.31
CA GLY A 283 -18.07 1.51 1.39
C GLY A 283 -16.73 0.85 1.69
N LEU A 284 -15.68 1.65 1.92
CA LEU A 284 -14.37 1.14 2.33
C LEU A 284 -14.42 0.43 3.69
N GLN A 285 -15.13 0.99 4.67
CA GLN A 285 -15.29 0.38 5.99
C GLN A 285 -15.96 -1.00 5.92
N GLU A 286 -17.05 -1.11 5.15
CA GLU A 286 -17.76 -2.38 4.95
C GLU A 286 -16.91 -3.38 4.16
N PHE A 287 -16.11 -2.92 3.19
CA PHE A 287 -15.16 -3.75 2.45
C PHE A 287 -14.11 -4.36 3.38
N PHE A 288 -13.37 -3.53 4.13
CA PHE A 288 -12.34 -4.06 5.04
C PHE A 288 -12.93 -4.97 6.11
N LYS A 289 -14.11 -4.63 6.64
CA LYS A 289 -14.79 -5.48 7.63
C LYS A 289 -15.21 -6.83 7.06
N ARG A 290 -15.72 -6.87 5.82
CA ARG A 290 -16.23 -8.11 5.21
C ARG A 290 -15.12 -9.04 4.75
N TYR A 291 -14.07 -8.48 4.17
CA TYR A 291 -13.01 -9.27 3.52
C TYR A 291 -11.73 -9.36 4.36
N ALA A 292 -11.76 -8.94 5.62
CA ALA A 292 -10.63 -9.07 6.54
C ALA A 292 -10.09 -10.51 6.58
N ASN A 293 -8.76 -10.64 6.48
CA ASN A 293 -8.03 -11.91 6.47
C ASN A 293 -8.39 -12.84 5.30
N SER A 294 -8.97 -12.30 4.22
CA SER A 294 -9.29 -13.03 2.99
C SER A 294 -8.66 -12.36 1.77
N SER A 295 -8.96 -12.87 0.58
CA SER A 295 -8.58 -12.26 -0.70
C SER A 295 -9.84 -11.72 -1.37
N ALA A 296 -9.74 -10.55 -1.99
CA ALA A 296 -10.82 -9.91 -2.72
C ALA A 296 -10.28 -9.24 -3.98
N SER A 297 -11.11 -9.16 -5.02
CA SER A 297 -10.81 -8.40 -6.24
C SER A 297 -11.43 -7.01 -6.18
N SER A 298 -11.12 -6.21 -7.20
CA SER A 298 -11.75 -4.92 -7.43
C SER A 298 -13.28 -5.01 -7.51
N LYS A 299 -13.81 -6.12 -8.02
CA LYS A 299 -15.24 -6.35 -8.15
C LYS A 299 -15.92 -6.31 -6.77
N GLU A 300 -15.39 -7.00 -5.79
CA GLU A 300 -15.94 -7.01 -4.44
C GLU A 300 -15.94 -5.62 -3.80
N LEU A 301 -14.90 -4.82 -4.06
CA LEU A 301 -14.83 -3.42 -3.63
C LEU A 301 -15.93 -2.58 -4.30
N TRP A 302 -16.09 -2.68 -5.62
CA TRP A 302 -17.13 -1.97 -6.36
C TRP A 302 -18.54 -2.34 -5.90
N GLU A 303 -18.76 -3.62 -5.59
CA GLU A 303 -20.02 -4.09 -5.05
C GLU A 303 -20.33 -3.49 -3.67
N GLU A 304 -19.35 -3.24 -2.82
CA GLU A 304 -19.59 -2.57 -1.52
C GLU A 304 -20.00 -1.11 -1.71
N PHE A 305 -19.35 -0.37 -2.61
CA PHE A 305 -19.80 0.98 -2.96
C PHE A 305 -21.22 0.98 -3.52
N GLN A 306 -21.53 0.02 -4.41
CA GLN A 306 -22.87 -0.14 -4.97
C GLN A 306 -23.92 -0.48 -3.90
N ARG A 307 -23.60 -1.36 -2.94
CA ARG A 307 -24.46 -1.71 -1.81
C ARG A 307 -24.72 -0.49 -0.93
N GLY A 308 -23.70 0.30 -0.64
CA GLY A 308 -23.82 1.56 0.07
C GLY A 308 -24.76 2.53 -0.64
N ALA A 309 -24.52 2.77 -1.94
CA ALA A 309 -25.29 3.67 -2.78
C ALA A 309 -26.79 3.35 -2.83
N ARG A 310 -27.15 2.07 -2.96
CA ARG A 310 -28.55 1.63 -3.00
C ARG A 310 -29.27 1.92 -1.68
N ARG A 311 -28.58 1.78 -0.55
CA ARG A 311 -29.16 2.05 0.78
C ARG A 311 -29.42 3.54 1.01
N SER A 312 -28.64 4.43 0.40
CA SER A 312 -28.79 5.88 0.55
C SER A 312 -29.72 6.54 -0.47
N HIS A 313 -30.30 5.79 -1.43
CA HIS A 313 -31.11 6.31 -2.55
C HIS A 313 -30.41 7.40 -3.39
N GLN A 314 -29.08 7.53 -3.28
CA GLN A 314 -28.32 8.59 -3.95
C GLN A 314 -28.00 8.30 -5.42
N LEU A 315 -28.28 7.08 -5.90
CA LEU A 315 -28.01 6.68 -7.28
C LEU A 315 -29.24 6.01 -7.89
N PRO A 316 -29.66 6.39 -9.11
CA PRO A 316 -30.71 5.70 -9.84
C PRO A 316 -30.40 4.21 -10.00
N THR A 317 -31.41 3.36 -9.84
CA THR A 317 -31.33 1.92 -10.06
C THR A 317 -30.82 1.64 -11.49
N GLY A 318 -29.56 1.22 -11.62
CA GLY A 318 -28.95 0.81 -12.89
C GLY A 318 -27.71 1.59 -13.35
N LEU A 319 -27.49 2.82 -12.86
CA LEU A 319 -26.43 3.71 -13.39
C LEU A 319 -25.01 3.17 -13.19
N ILE A 320 -24.78 2.49 -12.06
CA ILE A 320 -23.49 1.85 -11.76
C ILE A 320 -23.40 0.43 -12.36
N SER A 321 -24.52 -0.28 -12.58
CA SER A 321 -24.51 -1.59 -13.25
C SER A 321 -23.95 -1.47 -14.66
N ASP A 322 -24.37 -0.46 -15.42
CA ASP A 322 -23.96 -0.29 -16.82
C ASP A 322 -22.58 0.39 -16.93
N ALA A 323 -22.25 1.33 -16.04
CA ALA A 323 -20.90 1.89 -15.97
C ALA A 323 -19.86 0.84 -15.50
N LEU A 324 -20.16 0.02 -14.48
CA LEU A 324 -19.27 -1.06 -14.01
C LEU A 324 -19.22 -2.25 -14.98
N ARG A 325 -20.33 -2.58 -15.67
CA ARG A 325 -20.30 -3.55 -16.79
C ARG A 325 -19.50 -3.03 -17.97
N GLN A 326 -19.35 -1.72 -18.16
CA GLN A 326 -18.46 -1.17 -19.19
C GLN A 326 -17.00 -1.14 -18.72
N ILE A 327 -16.74 -1.09 -17.41
CA ILE A 327 -15.39 -1.10 -16.83
C ILE A 327 -14.74 -2.50 -16.90
N SER A 328 -15.51 -3.59 -16.82
CA SER A 328 -14.96 -4.96 -16.74
C SER A 328 -14.55 -5.62 -18.09
N PRO A 329 -15.29 -5.51 -19.22
CA PRO A 329 -14.84 -6.08 -20.50
C PRO A 329 -14.50 -5.04 -21.58
N ARG A 330 -14.94 -3.77 -21.47
CA ARG A 330 -14.76 -2.76 -22.54
C ARG A 330 -13.58 -1.80 -22.34
N PHE A 331 -12.87 -1.87 -21.21
CA PHE A 331 -11.59 -1.19 -21.05
C PHE A 331 -10.46 -1.74 -21.96
N GLN A 332 -10.74 -2.85 -22.65
CA GLN A 332 -9.89 -3.38 -23.72
C GLN A 332 -10.02 -2.59 -25.04
N GLU A 333 -11.10 -1.82 -25.26
CA GLU A 333 -11.35 -1.12 -26.55
C GLU A 333 -11.49 0.41 -26.45
N LEU A 334 -11.59 1.01 -25.26
CA LEU A 334 -11.82 2.45 -25.14
C LEU A 334 -10.51 3.26 -25.27
N SER A 335 -10.16 3.53 -26.53
CA SER A 335 -9.19 4.54 -26.92
C SER A 335 -9.79 5.96 -26.86
N ARG A 336 -9.02 6.89 -26.28
CA ARG A 336 -9.09 8.36 -26.40
C ARG A 336 -10.22 9.12 -25.67
N ILE A 337 -9.77 9.91 -24.69
CA ILE A 337 -10.21 11.29 -24.33
C ILE A 337 -11.63 11.45 -23.73
N GLN A 338 -12.65 10.69 -24.11
CA GLN A 338 -14.05 11.01 -23.76
C GLN A 338 -14.43 10.84 -22.28
N LEU A 339 -13.88 9.84 -21.57
CA LEU A 339 -14.24 9.62 -20.15
C LEU A 339 -13.71 10.70 -19.20
N VAL A 340 -12.64 11.40 -19.59
CA VAL A 340 -12.07 12.48 -18.79
C VAL A 340 -12.90 13.75 -19.00
N ASP A 341 -13.28 14.08 -20.22
CA ASP A 341 -14.06 15.29 -20.54
C ASP A 341 -15.51 15.23 -20.01
N ASP A 342 -16.18 14.08 -20.10
CA ASP A 342 -17.57 13.94 -19.63
C ASP A 342 -17.65 14.04 -18.10
N ALA A 343 -16.64 13.55 -17.38
CA ALA A 343 -16.54 13.68 -15.93
C ALA A 343 -16.04 15.07 -15.47
N LEU A 344 -15.23 15.77 -16.28
CA LEU A 344 -14.77 17.14 -16.03
C LEU A 344 -15.93 18.15 -16.10
N SER A 345 -16.94 17.91 -16.94
CA SER A 345 -18.11 18.81 -17.03
C SER A 345 -18.97 18.79 -15.75
N LEU A 346 -18.99 17.67 -15.03
CA LEU A 346 -19.75 17.46 -13.79
C LEU A 346 -19.06 18.03 -12.54
N SER A 347 -17.73 18.01 -12.46
CA SER A 347 -17.03 18.58 -11.29
C SER A 347 -17.05 20.12 -11.31
N TRP A 348 -16.93 20.73 -12.49
CA TRP A 348 -16.95 22.19 -12.66
C TRP A 348 -18.33 22.82 -12.42
N SER A 349 -19.40 22.08 -12.70
CA SER A 349 -20.77 22.59 -12.52
C SER A 349 -21.27 22.54 -11.07
N VAL A 350 -20.60 21.77 -10.20
CA VAL A 350 -20.90 21.70 -8.76
C VAL A 350 -20.12 22.76 -7.97
N ASP A 351 -18.84 22.98 -8.27
CA ASP A 351 -18.02 23.99 -7.58
C ASP A 351 -18.43 25.43 -7.92
N CYS A 352 -18.95 25.71 -9.13
CA CYS A 352 -19.41 27.06 -9.48
C CYS A 352 -20.75 27.47 -8.86
N ARG A 353 -21.50 26.57 -8.19
CA ARG A 353 -22.80 26.92 -7.56
C ARG A 353 -22.71 27.33 -6.10
N ILE A 354 -21.53 27.27 -5.47
CA ILE A 354 -21.34 27.62 -4.05
C ILE A 354 -20.74 29.02 -3.88
N THR A 355 -20.35 29.70 -4.97
CA THR A 355 -19.86 31.10 -4.92
C THR A 355 -20.55 31.99 -5.94
N SER A 356 -21.76 32.43 -5.64
CA SER A 356 -22.32 33.71 -6.12
C SER A 356 -23.45 34.12 -5.15
N PRO A 357 -23.61 35.44 -4.90
CA PRO A 357 -23.74 36.03 -3.55
C PRO A 357 -25.01 35.71 -2.77
#